data_AF-A0A356IX69-F1
#
_entry.id   AF-A0A356IX69-F1
#
_cell.length_a   1.000
_cell.length_b   1.000
_cell.length_c   1.000
_cell.angle_alpha   90.00
_cell.angle_beta   90.00
_cell.angle_gamma   90.00
#
_symmetry.space_group_name_H-M   'P 1'
#
loop_
_entity.id
_entity.type
_entity.pdbx_description
1 polymer ?
#
loop_
_entity_poly.entity_id
_entity_poly.type
_entity_poly.pdbx_seq_one_letter_code
_entity_poly.pdbx_strand_id
1 'polypeptide(L)'
;MKKMLFAGILLLLNVLTAAAQTGPVPDYEVTKIIEQTLADIKDALKEIKPQFPQLANMDYAAAITRNPSGEEGTIRFEYTRGFVQGSYIPKDAASIFVEIKYPAALEDVRAREQEGKLFMLGNGNACVYWKSVRAEDSEQGQAFKNKVDEIIVLKLLAMQIKLR
;
A
#
# COMPACT_ATOMS: atom_id res chain seq x y z
N MET A 1 -4.01 65.70 -4.48
CA MET A 1 -5.22 65.73 -3.64
C MET A 1 -5.81 64.33 -3.58
N LYS A 2 -6.00 63.82 -2.36
CA LYS A 2 -6.64 62.55 -2.00
C LYS A 2 -8.06 62.46 -2.56
N LYS A 3 -8.46 61.29 -3.08
CA LYS A 3 -9.72 60.61 -2.69
C LYS A 3 -9.51 59.09 -2.80
N MET A 4 -9.63 58.44 -1.66
CA MET A 4 -9.83 57.00 -1.50
C MET A 4 -11.15 56.60 -2.18
N LEU A 5 -11.21 55.40 -2.73
CA LEU A 5 -12.46 54.63 -2.77
C LEU A 5 -12.18 53.21 -2.29
N PHE A 6 -12.73 52.91 -1.11
CA PHE A 6 -12.94 51.57 -0.59
C PHE A 6 -14.20 50.99 -1.26
N ALA A 7 -14.09 49.81 -1.85
CA ALA A 7 -15.18 48.85 -2.05
C ALA A 7 -14.49 47.49 -2.27
N GLY A 8 -14.56 46.48 -1.41
CA GLY A 8 -15.65 46.15 -0.49
C GLY A 8 -16.69 45.27 -1.17
N ILE A 9 -16.30 44.13 -1.76
CA ILE A 9 -17.19 42.97 -1.92
C ILE A 9 -16.45 41.71 -1.49
N LEU A 10 -17.14 41.00 -0.61
CA LEU A 10 -16.77 39.90 0.26
C LEU A 10 -17.60 38.68 -0.22
N LEU A 11 -16.98 37.49 -0.22
CA LEU A 11 -17.59 36.14 -0.25
C LEU A 11 -18.32 35.76 -1.56
N LEU A 12 -18.15 34.55 -2.12
CA LEU A 12 -18.29 33.26 -1.47
C LEU A 12 -17.31 32.23 -2.08
N LEU A 13 -16.28 31.87 -1.32
CA LEU A 13 -15.66 30.56 -1.49
C LEU A 13 -16.66 29.54 -0.95
N ASN A 14 -17.29 28.77 -1.84
CA ASN A 14 -17.92 27.51 -1.48
C ASN A 14 -16.83 26.52 -1.09
N VAL A 15 -16.23 26.71 0.10
CA VAL A 15 -15.58 25.61 0.80
C VAL A 15 -16.72 24.76 1.32
N LEU A 16 -17.11 23.75 0.53
CA LEU A 16 -17.72 22.56 1.10
C LEU A 16 -16.67 21.94 2.01
N THR A 17 -16.62 22.43 3.24
CA THR A 17 -16.17 21.65 4.39
C THR A 17 -17.10 20.46 4.46
N ALA A 18 -16.75 19.39 3.74
CA ALA A 18 -17.11 18.06 4.18
C ALA A 18 -16.58 17.98 5.61
N ALA A 19 -17.49 17.98 6.58
CA ALA A 19 -17.16 17.69 7.96
C ALA A 19 -16.34 16.41 7.93
N ALA A 20 -15.04 16.51 8.22
CA ALA A 20 -14.24 15.34 8.51
C ALA A 20 -15.01 14.60 9.59
N GLN A 21 -15.47 13.38 9.28
CA GLN A 21 -16.11 12.53 10.27
C GLN A 21 -15.07 12.32 11.37
N THR A 22 -15.18 13.03 12.49
CA THR A 22 -14.24 12.97 13.61
C THR A 22 -14.44 11.71 14.47
N GLY A 23 -15.06 10.68 13.89
CA GLY A 23 -15.30 9.40 14.52
C GLY A 23 -14.26 8.38 14.08
N PRO A 24 -14.05 7.31 14.87
CA PRO A 24 -13.22 6.18 14.44
C PRO A 24 -13.69 5.64 13.09
N VAL A 25 -12.74 5.32 12.20
CA VAL A 25 -13.04 4.66 10.91
C VAL A 25 -13.72 3.31 11.20
N PRO A 26 -14.94 3.06 10.67
CA PRO A 26 -15.63 1.79 10.86
C PRO A 26 -14.86 0.61 10.24
N ASP A 27 -14.98 -0.59 10.81
CA ASP A 27 -14.23 -1.79 10.38
C ASP A 27 -14.40 -2.13 8.88
N TYR A 28 -15.61 -1.97 8.35
CA TYR A 28 -15.88 -2.21 6.93
C TYR A 28 -15.13 -1.22 6.03
N GLU A 29 -14.94 0.01 6.49
CA GLU A 29 -14.21 1.04 5.77
C GLU A 29 -12.70 0.81 5.86
N VAL A 30 -12.21 0.33 7.01
CA VAL A 30 -10.80 -0.12 7.14
C VAL A 30 -10.48 -1.19 6.10
N THR A 31 -11.33 -2.21 6.00
CA THR A 31 -11.16 -3.31 5.05
C THR A 31 -11.12 -2.79 3.61
N LYS A 32 -12.05 -1.89 3.25
CA LYS A 32 -12.11 -1.27 1.92
C LYS A 32 -10.86 -0.44 1.61
N ILE A 33 -10.35 0.31 2.59
CA ILE A 33 -9.13 1.11 2.44
C ILE A 33 -7.90 0.20 2.22
N ILE A 34 -7.82 -0.94 2.92
CA ILE A 34 -6.76 -1.94 2.71
C ILE A 34 -6.81 -2.48 1.28
N GLU A 35 -7.99 -2.94 0.82
CA GLU A 35 -8.15 -3.45 -0.53
C GLU A 35 -7.81 -2.42 -1.61
N GLN A 36 -8.28 -1.18 -1.43
CA GLN A 36 -7.95 -0.09 -2.33
C GLN A 36 -6.45 0.20 -2.34
N THR A 37 -5.78 0.13 -1.18
CA THR A 37 -4.32 0.34 -1.10
C THR A 37 -3.56 -0.73 -1.88
N LEU A 38 -3.97 -2.00 -1.77
CA LEU A 38 -3.37 -3.11 -2.52
C LEU A 38 -3.65 -2.99 -4.03
N ALA A 39 -4.85 -2.53 -4.42
CA ALA A 39 -5.18 -2.21 -5.81
C ALA A 39 -4.33 -1.05 -6.34
N ASP A 40 -4.16 0.02 -5.56
CA ASP A 40 -3.33 1.17 -5.92
C ASP A 40 -1.85 0.79 -6.07
N ILE A 41 -1.35 -0.17 -5.28
CA ILE A 41 -0.02 -0.77 -5.46
C ILE A 41 0.03 -1.52 -6.79
N LYS A 42 -0.94 -2.40 -7.05
CA LYS A 42 -1.02 -3.16 -8.30
C LYS A 42 -0.98 -2.22 -9.52
N ASP A 43 -1.77 -1.16 -9.51
CA ASP A 43 -1.86 -0.25 -10.65
C ASP A 43 -0.60 0.61 -10.82
N ALA A 44 -0.01 1.12 -9.73
CA ALA A 44 1.27 1.83 -9.80
C ALA A 44 2.42 0.96 -10.35
N LEU A 45 2.41 -0.33 -10.02
CA LEU A 45 3.38 -1.27 -10.58
C LEU A 45 3.15 -1.53 -12.08
N LYS A 46 1.89 -1.58 -12.54
CA LYS A 46 1.59 -1.66 -13.98
C LYS A 46 2.12 -0.46 -14.76
N GLU A 47 2.04 0.74 -14.19
CA GLU A 47 2.54 1.97 -14.83
C GLU A 47 4.05 1.92 -15.10
N ILE A 48 4.82 1.30 -14.22
CA ILE A 48 6.27 1.14 -14.40
C ILE A 48 6.66 -0.12 -15.18
N LYS A 49 5.71 -0.97 -15.58
CA LYS A 49 5.96 -2.21 -16.34
C LYS A 49 6.88 -2.02 -17.56
N PRO A 50 6.76 -0.95 -18.38
CA PRO A 50 7.65 -0.75 -19.54
C PRO A 50 9.13 -0.61 -19.19
N GLN A 51 9.45 -0.25 -17.94
CA GLN A 51 10.82 0.00 -17.47
C GLN A 51 11.47 -1.25 -16.88
N PHE A 52 10.66 -2.22 -16.45
CA PHE A 52 11.12 -3.39 -15.68
C PHE A 52 10.60 -4.69 -16.29
N PRO A 53 11.46 -5.45 -16.99
CA PRO A 53 11.12 -6.77 -17.54
C PRO A 53 10.54 -7.72 -16.49
N GLN A 54 10.96 -7.59 -15.22
CA GLN A 54 10.42 -8.32 -14.07
C GLN A 54 8.90 -8.27 -13.96
N LEU A 55 8.22 -7.31 -14.60
CA LEU A 55 6.78 -7.10 -14.53
C LEU A 55 5.99 -7.56 -15.77
N ALA A 56 6.63 -8.14 -16.80
CA ALA A 56 5.98 -8.24 -18.14
C ALA A 56 4.66 -9.05 -18.22
N ASN A 57 4.27 -9.80 -17.17
CA ASN A 57 2.98 -10.52 -17.10
C ASN A 57 2.13 -10.16 -15.87
N MET A 58 2.42 -9.03 -15.23
CA MET A 58 1.77 -8.64 -13.99
C MET A 58 0.23 -8.52 -14.09
N ASP A 59 -0.28 -8.11 -15.25
CA ASP A 59 -1.72 -7.94 -15.46
C ASP A 59 -2.53 -9.21 -15.20
N TYR A 60 -1.93 -10.38 -15.47
CA TYR A 60 -2.58 -11.68 -15.35
C TYR A 60 -2.14 -12.46 -14.11
N ALA A 61 -0.90 -12.29 -13.67
CA ALA A 61 -0.32 -13.08 -12.59
C ALA A 61 -0.42 -12.43 -11.20
N ALA A 62 -0.77 -11.14 -11.11
CA ALA A 62 -0.90 -10.47 -9.82
C ALA A 62 -2.30 -10.67 -9.22
N ALA A 63 -2.36 -11.18 -7.99
CA ALA A 63 -3.58 -11.47 -7.26
C ALA A 63 -3.72 -10.59 -6.01
N ILE A 64 -4.96 -10.28 -5.65
CA ILE A 64 -5.32 -9.75 -4.33
C ILE A 64 -6.28 -10.76 -3.71
N THR A 65 -5.87 -11.38 -2.61
CA THR A 65 -6.57 -12.51 -2.00
C THR A 65 -6.91 -12.19 -0.55
N ARG A 66 -8.15 -12.47 -0.15
CA ARG A 66 -8.57 -12.44 1.27
C ARG A 66 -8.29 -13.80 1.90
N ASN A 67 -7.78 -13.81 3.12
CA ASN A 67 -7.47 -15.00 3.91
C ASN A 67 -6.61 -16.04 3.14
N PRO A 68 -5.48 -15.66 2.50
CA PRO A 68 -4.68 -16.54 1.62
C PRO A 68 -4.13 -17.81 2.30
N SER A 69 -4.18 -17.91 3.62
CA SER A 69 -3.76 -19.10 4.38
C SER A 69 -4.82 -19.54 5.41
N GLY A 70 -6.08 -19.13 5.22
CA GLY A 70 -7.16 -19.34 6.18
C GLY A 70 -7.08 -18.43 7.42
N GLU A 71 -6.09 -17.55 7.47
CA GLU A 71 -5.93 -16.56 8.54
C GLU A 71 -6.94 -15.42 8.36
N GLU A 72 -7.93 -15.33 9.25
CA GLU A 72 -8.98 -14.33 9.17
C GLU A 72 -8.42 -12.90 9.28
N GLY A 73 -9.03 -11.97 8.53
CA GLY A 73 -8.66 -10.56 8.54
C GLY A 73 -7.40 -10.24 7.73
N THR A 74 -6.85 -11.21 7.00
CA THR A 74 -5.66 -10.98 6.17
C THR A 74 -6.04 -10.71 4.72
N ILE A 75 -5.38 -9.73 4.11
CA ILE A 75 -5.52 -9.39 2.70
C ILE A 75 -4.13 -9.24 2.10
N ARG A 76 -3.86 -9.98 1.04
CA ARG A 76 -2.54 -10.07 0.42
C ARG A 76 -2.60 -9.70 -1.04
N PHE A 77 -1.71 -8.80 -1.46
CA PHE A 77 -1.25 -8.67 -2.83
C PHE A 77 -0.05 -9.60 -3.04
N GLU A 78 -0.08 -10.39 -4.11
CA GLU A 78 1.04 -11.24 -4.50
C GLU A 78 1.26 -11.20 -6.01
N TYR A 79 2.53 -11.24 -6.39
CA TYR A 79 2.99 -11.38 -7.76
C TYR A 79 4.27 -12.19 -7.77
N THR A 80 4.34 -13.23 -8.61
CA THR A 80 5.57 -13.97 -8.85
C THR A 80 5.75 -14.18 -10.34
N ARG A 81 6.97 -13.95 -10.82
CA ARG A 81 7.41 -14.22 -12.18
C ARG A 81 8.67 -15.05 -12.14
N GLY A 82 8.66 -16.12 -12.95
CA GLY A 82 9.79 -17.04 -13.04
C GLY A 82 9.96 -17.86 -11.76
N PHE A 83 11.12 -18.46 -11.63
CA PHE A 83 11.47 -19.31 -10.49
C PHE A 83 12.15 -18.49 -9.41
N VAL A 84 11.51 -18.37 -8.25
CA VAL A 84 12.06 -17.63 -7.10
C VAL A 84 12.19 -18.61 -5.93
N GLN A 85 13.33 -19.30 -5.82
CA GLN A 85 13.64 -20.18 -4.68
C GLN A 85 15.05 -19.93 -4.16
N GLY A 86 15.22 -20.02 -2.84
CA GLY A 86 16.52 -19.84 -2.19
C GLY A 86 17.09 -18.44 -2.43
N SER A 87 18.41 -18.31 -2.47
CA SER A 87 19.10 -17.03 -2.68
C SER A 87 19.22 -16.63 -4.16
N TYR A 88 19.09 -17.58 -5.09
CA TYR A 88 19.25 -17.31 -6.51
C TYR A 88 17.92 -16.94 -7.17
N ILE A 89 17.90 -15.80 -7.85
CA ILE A 89 16.77 -15.34 -8.65
C ILE A 89 17.26 -15.13 -10.08
N PRO A 90 16.71 -15.89 -11.06
CA PRO A 90 17.09 -15.74 -12.46
C PRO A 90 16.84 -14.32 -12.97
N LYS A 91 17.54 -13.96 -14.04
CA LYS A 91 17.32 -12.70 -14.75
C LYS A 91 15.83 -12.51 -15.09
N ASP A 92 15.33 -11.29 -14.89
CA ASP A 92 13.94 -10.89 -15.11
C ASP A 92 12.92 -11.66 -14.25
N ALA A 93 13.33 -12.47 -13.27
CA ALA A 93 12.43 -13.11 -12.32
C ALA A 93 12.24 -12.22 -11.09
N ALA A 94 11.05 -12.25 -10.50
CA ALA A 94 10.76 -11.46 -9.32
C ALA A 94 9.64 -12.08 -8.48
N SER A 95 9.63 -11.75 -7.20
CA SER A 95 8.50 -12.00 -6.31
C SER A 95 8.23 -10.73 -5.50
N ILE A 96 6.98 -10.30 -5.51
CA ILE A 96 6.47 -9.18 -4.73
C ILE A 96 5.34 -9.71 -3.88
N PHE A 97 5.36 -9.46 -2.58
CA PHE A 97 4.18 -9.62 -1.76
C PHE A 97 4.00 -8.42 -0.84
N VAL A 98 2.74 -8.06 -0.60
CA VAL A 98 2.33 -7.13 0.45
C VAL A 98 1.13 -7.76 1.14
N GLU A 99 1.23 -7.97 2.44
CA GLU A 99 0.12 -8.49 3.22
C GLU A 99 -0.21 -7.56 4.37
N ILE A 100 -1.50 -7.38 4.62
CA ILE A 100 -2.02 -6.55 5.68
C ILE A 100 -3.03 -7.40 6.47
N LYS A 101 -2.94 -7.36 7.80
CA LYS A 101 -3.91 -7.98 8.71
C LYS A 101 -4.67 -6.90 9.49
N TYR A 102 -6.00 -7.08 9.55
CA TYR A 102 -6.91 -6.28 10.35
C TYR A 102 -8.13 -7.11 10.80
N PRO A 103 -8.56 -7.02 12.07
CA PRO A 103 -7.82 -6.44 13.19
C PRO A 103 -6.58 -7.28 13.52
N ALA A 104 -5.49 -6.61 13.89
CA ALA A 104 -4.24 -7.24 14.29
C ALA A 104 -4.07 -7.26 15.81
N ALA A 105 -3.52 -8.35 16.32
CA ALA A 105 -3.03 -8.49 17.69
C ALA A 105 -1.50 -8.31 17.75
N LEU A 106 -0.97 -8.03 18.94
CA LEU A 106 0.49 -7.93 19.14
C LEU A 106 1.22 -9.24 18.80
N GLU A 107 0.55 -10.38 18.99
CA GLU A 107 1.07 -11.71 18.68
C GLU A 107 1.32 -11.89 17.18
N ASP A 108 0.49 -11.28 16.33
CA ASP A 108 0.62 -11.37 14.87
C ASP A 108 1.96 -10.81 14.39
N VAL A 109 2.45 -9.74 15.02
CA VAL A 109 3.75 -9.12 14.71
C VAL A 109 4.91 -10.10 14.90
N ARG A 110 4.79 -10.98 15.91
CA ARG A 110 5.84 -11.89 16.35
C ARG A 110 5.75 -13.28 15.74
N ALA A 111 4.63 -13.62 15.12
CA ALA A 111 4.35 -14.96 14.61
C ALA A 111 5.14 -15.31 13.34
N ARG A 112 5.87 -14.35 12.74
CA ARG A 112 6.54 -14.54 11.44
C ARG A 112 8.04 -14.26 11.54
N GLU A 113 8.82 -14.96 10.71
CA GLU A 113 10.27 -14.73 10.59
C GLU A 113 10.59 -13.30 10.15
N GLN A 114 9.73 -12.72 9.31
CA GLN A 114 9.82 -11.32 8.93
C GLN A 114 9.00 -10.46 9.89
N GLU A 115 9.68 -9.54 10.57
CA GLU A 115 9.03 -8.57 11.47
C GLU A 115 8.05 -7.67 10.68
N GLY A 116 6.79 -7.65 11.10
CA GLY A 116 5.75 -6.81 10.52
C GLY A 116 5.76 -5.40 11.13
N LYS A 117 5.24 -4.41 10.39
CA LYS A 117 5.06 -3.06 10.93
C LYS A 117 3.65 -2.88 11.47
N LEU A 118 3.53 -2.80 12.79
CA LEU A 118 2.28 -2.53 13.50
C LEU A 118 1.98 -1.02 13.56
N PHE A 119 0.71 -0.65 13.45
CA PHE A 119 0.22 0.67 13.81
C PHE A 119 -1.21 0.60 14.37
N MET A 120 -1.47 1.44 15.38
CA MET A 120 -2.79 1.57 16.00
C MET A 120 -3.68 2.49 15.17
N LEU A 121 -4.97 2.16 15.12
CA LEU A 121 -6.04 2.97 14.53
C LEU A 121 -6.75 3.78 15.63
N GLY A 122 -7.46 4.83 15.24
CA GLY A 122 -8.25 5.66 16.16
C GLY A 122 -9.40 4.92 16.85
N ASN A 123 -9.76 3.73 16.37
CA ASN A 123 -10.81 2.87 16.92
C ASN A 123 -10.33 1.88 17.99
N GLY A 124 -9.04 1.90 18.34
CA GLY A 124 -8.43 1.00 19.33
C GLY A 124 -7.97 -0.35 18.77
N ASN A 125 -8.34 -0.70 17.54
CA ASN A 125 -7.76 -1.84 16.81
C ASN A 125 -6.39 -1.48 16.24
N ALA A 126 -5.68 -2.50 15.73
CA ALA A 126 -4.41 -2.33 15.05
C ALA A 126 -4.44 -2.93 13.65
N CYS A 127 -3.56 -2.42 12.79
CA CYS A 127 -3.18 -3.05 11.54
C CYS A 127 -1.70 -3.43 11.62
N VAL A 128 -1.35 -4.56 11.04
CA VAL A 128 0.05 -4.93 10.78
C VAL A 128 0.20 -5.21 9.29
N TYR A 129 1.36 -4.86 8.74
CA TYR A 129 1.69 -5.24 7.38
C TYR A 129 3.09 -5.85 7.26
N TRP A 130 3.24 -6.68 6.23
CA TRP A 130 4.49 -7.28 5.77
C TRP A 130 4.66 -7.00 4.28
N LYS A 131 5.91 -6.84 3.84
CA LYS A 131 6.23 -6.65 2.43
C LYS A 131 7.53 -7.35 2.06
N SER A 132 7.62 -7.95 0.89
CA SER A 132 8.91 -8.40 0.34
C SER A 132 8.97 -8.12 -1.14
N VAL A 133 10.16 -7.69 -1.57
CA VAL A 133 10.49 -7.46 -2.97
C VAL A 133 11.76 -8.23 -3.25
N ARG A 134 11.67 -9.20 -4.14
CA ARG A 134 12.76 -10.08 -4.50
C ARG A 134 12.94 -10.04 -6.01
N ALA A 135 14.19 -9.91 -6.45
CA ALA A 135 14.60 -9.89 -7.85
C ALA A 135 16.06 -10.33 -7.93
N GLU A 136 16.60 -10.45 -9.13
CA GLU A 136 18.02 -10.73 -9.34
C GLU A 136 18.95 -9.66 -8.72
N ASP A 137 20.23 -9.99 -8.55
CA ASP A 137 21.23 -9.10 -7.94
C ASP A 137 22.02 -8.23 -8.94
N SER A 138 21.54 -8.14 -10.18
CA SER A 138 22.07 -7.21 -11.18
C SER A 138 21.72 -5.75 -10.83
N GLU A 139 22.37 -4.79 -11.49
CA GLU A 139 22.01 -3.37 -11.37
C GLU A 139 20.53 -3.11 -11.69
N GLN A 140 20.00 -3.80 -12.72
CA GLN A 140 18.59 -3.72 -13.08
C GLN A 140 17.68 -4.29 -11.99
N GLY A 141 18.06 -5.42 -11.40
CA GLY A 141 17.30 -6.02 -10.29
C GLY A 141 17.31 -5.16 -9.03
N GLN A 142 18.41 -4.46 -8.75
CA GLN A 142 18.48 -3.49 -7.65
C GLN A 142 17.63 -2.24 -7.93
N ALA A 143 17.68 -1.70 -9.16
CA ALA A 143 16.83 -0.58 -9.55
C ALA A 143 15.34 -0.95 -9.44
N PHE A 144 14.97 -2.17 -9.86
CA PHE A 144 13.63 -2.71 -9.68
C PHE A 144 13.24 -2.80 -8.20
N LYS A 145 14.06 -3.44 -7.37
CA LYS A 145 13.83 -3.58 -5.92
C LYS A 145 13.54 -2.23 -5.27
N ASN A 146 14.40 -1.25 -5.52
CA ASN A 146 14.25 0.10 -4.97
C ASN A 146 12.96 0.77 -5.43
N LYS A 147 12.64 0.69 -6.72
CA LYS A 147 11.46 1.37 -7.26
C LYS A 147 10.15 0.76 -6.77
N VAL A 148 10.07 -0.56 -6.72
CA VAL A 148 8.91 -1.29 -6.19
C VAL A 148 8.76 -1.03 -4.69
N ASP A 149 9.86 -1.03 -3.93
CA ASP A 149 9.83 -0.75 -2.49
C ASP A 149 9.31 0.65 -2.19
N GLU A 150 9.79 1.65 -2.95
CA GLU A 150 9.32 3.04 -2.88
C GLU A 150 7.80 3.12 -3.08
N ILE A 151 7.27 2.51 -4.14
CA ILE A 151 5.83 2.48 -4.44
C ILE A 151 5.04 1.87 -3.28
N ILE A 152 5.46 0.69 -2.81
CA ILE A 152 4.79 -0.02 -1.71
C ILE A 152 4.79 0.83 -0.44
N VAL A 153 5.94 1.38 -0.05
CA VAL A 153 6.09 2.20 1.16
C VAL A 153 5.20 3.44 1.09
N LEU A 154 5.20 4.16 -0.03
CA LEU A 154 4.38 5.37 -0.18
C LEU A 154 2.88 5.07 -0.08
N LYS A 155 2.41 3.97 -0.68
CA LYS A 155 1.00 3.57 -0.61
C LYS A 155 0.61 3.12 0.80
N LEU A 156 1.47 2.37 1.48
CA LEU A 156 1.25 1.95 2.87
C LEU A 156 1.25 3.15 3.84
N LEU A 157 2.11 4.15 3.64
CA LEU A 157 2.09 5.38 4.43
C LEU A 157 0.81 6.19 4.21
N ALA A 158 0.36 6.31 2.95
CA ALA A 158 -0.91 6.97 2.64
C ALA A 158 -2.10 6.25 3.29
N MET A 159 -2.08 4.91 3.29
CA MET A 159 -3.07 4.09 4.00
C MET A 159 -3.05 4.36 5.51
N GLN A 160 -1.85 4.37 6.14
CA GLN A 160 -1.72 4.66 7.57
C GLN A 160 -2.30 6.03 7.94
N ILE A 161 -2.12 7.05 7.09
CA ILE A 161 -2.68 8.38 7.31
C ILE A 161 -4.22 8.35 7.20
N LYS A 162 -4.79 7.60 6.25
CA LYS A 162 -6.25 7.47 6.08
C LYS A 162 -6.94 6.72 7.21
N LEU A 163 -6.23 5.83 7.89
CA LEU A 163 -6.76 4.95 8.94
C LEU A 163 -6.55 5.47 10.37
N ARG A 164 -5.87 6.60 10.53
CA ARG A 164 -5.63 7.28 11.81
C ARG A 164 -6.65 8.38 12.03
#